data_AF-A0A238TCP8-F1
#
_entry.id   AF-A0A238TCP8-F1
#
_cell.length_a   1.000
_cell.length_b   1.000
_cell.length_c   1.000
_cell.angle_alpha   90.00
_cell.angle_beta   90.00
_cell.angle_gamma   90.00
#
_symmetry.space_group_name_H-M   'P 1'
#
loop_
_entity.id
_entity.type
_entity.pdbx_description
1 polymer ?
#
loop_
_entity_poly.entity_id
_entity_poly.type
_entity_poly.pdbx_seq_one_letter_code
_entity_poly.pdbx_strand_id
1 'polypeptide(L)'
;MYFSKKSVRGSTIIEVMISVFLLTFGVLALMAAQIRSVASISEAENRSIISQAAESLAEGMQINSTITKKDQNYQRNYSKYTQSAVKSIQINKEPKPAVLAFGTKITKEALAQNQIEEFKYILSSQAPNITSISYIICADKESPDMPTVDDSGKMDGKCDKNGGPSTVIKVAWLMEGANGSGKGGNTTAHVYMLQVAN
;
A
#
# COMPACT_ATOMS: atom_id res chain seq x y z
N MET A 1 1.48 50.46 68.03
CA MET A 1 1.53 49.07 67.54
C MET A 1 0.14 48.67 67.09
N TYR A 2 -0.18 48.63 65.79
CA TYR A 2 -1.39 47.97 65.30
C TYR A 2 -1.21 47.46 63.86
N PHE A 3 -1.82 46.30 63.61
CA PHE A 3 -1.44 45.24 62.68
C PHE A 3 -1.50 45.58 61.18
N SER A 4 -0.44 45.24 60.45
CA SER A 4 -0.46 45.11 58.99
C SER A 4 -1.19 43.82 58.58
N LYS A 5 -2.31 43.96 57.86
CA LYS A 5 -3.09 42.84 57.33
C LYS A 5 -2.39 42.28 56.10
N LYS A 6 -1.57 41.23 56.27
CA LYS A 6 -1.04 40.44 55.15
C LYS A 6 -2.20 39.70 54.47
N SER A 7 -2.55 40.11 53.25
CA SER A 7 -3.37 39.31 52.34
C SER A 7 -2.55 38.10 51.91
N VAL A 8 -2.80 36.95 52.53
CA VAL A 8 -2.26 35.67 52.05
C VAL A 8 -2.96 35.37 50.71
N ARG A 9 -2.31 35.73 49.59
CA ARG A 9 -2.64 35.21 48.25
C ARG A 9 -2.13 33.75 48.20
N GLY A 10 -2.84 32.86 48.89
CA GLY A 10 -2.71 31.43 48.62
C GLY A 10 -3.33 31.15 47.27
N SER A 11 -2.63 30.46 46.36
CA SER A 11 -3.25 29.95 45.14
C SER A 11 -4.53 29.22 45.54
N THR A 12 -5.66 29.72 45.06
CA THR A 12 -6.94 29.17 45.47
C THR A 12 -7.04 27.75 44.93
N ILE A 13 -7.55 26.80 45.73
CA ILE A 13 -7.69 25.39 45.30
C ILE A 13 -8.44 25.30 43.96
N ILE A 14 -9.39 26.20 43.73
CA ILE A 14 -10.14 26.32 42.47
C ILE A 14 -9.23 26.61 41.27
N GLU A 15 -8.24 27.50 41.42
CA GLU A 15 -7.27 27.83 40.36
C GLU A 15 -6.42 26.63 39.98
N VAL A 16 -6.00 25.84 40.97
CA VAL A 16 -5.25 24.59 40.76
C VAL A 16 -6.13 23.54 40.08
N MET A 17 -7.39 23.39 40.51
CA MET A 17 -8.33 22.44 39.89
C MET A 17 -8.63 22.80 38.42
N ILE A 18 -8.83 24.08 38.13
CA ILE A 18 -9.05 24.55 36.75
C ILE A 18 -7.79 24.30 35.91
N SER A 19 -6.60 24.53 36.47
CA SER A 19 -5.33 24.27 35.77
C SER A 19 -5.16 22.79 35.45
N VAL A 20 -5.43 21.88 36.39
CA VAL A 20 -5.36 20.43 36.16
C VAL A 20 -6.40 19.99 35.12
N PHE A 21 -7.61 20.53 35.19
CA PHE A 21 -8.64 20.27 34.20
C PHE A 21 -8.16 20.70 32.80
N LEU A 22 -7.72 21.95 32.62
CA LEU A 22 -7.21 22.44 31.33
C LEU A 22 -6.00 21.64 30.82
N LEU A 23 -5.10 21.22 31.71
CA LEU A 23 -3.94 20.41 31.34
C LEU A 23 -4.37 19.03 30.84
N THR A 24 -5.31 18.36 31.52
CA THR A 24 -5.82 17.05 31.07
C THR A 24 -6.53 17.15 29.72
N PHE A 25 -7.37 18.16 29.49
CA PHE A 25 -7.99 18.39 28.16
C PHE A 25 -6.94 18.71 27.09
N GLY A 26 -5.91 19.48 27.43
CA GLY A 26 -4.80 19.76 26.52
C GLY A 26 -4.04 18.51 26.10
N VAL A 27 -3.75 17.61 27.03
CA VAL A 27 -3.06 16.34 26.74
C VAL A 27 -3.95 15.42 25.89
N LEU A 28 -5.25 15.32 26.19
CA LEU A 28 -6.19 14.52 25.40
C LEU A 28 -6.30 15.05 23.96
N ALA A 29 -6.36 16.37 23.77
CA ALA A 29 -6.39 17.00 22.46
C ALA A 29 -5.12 16.71 21.65
N LEU A 30 -3.95 16.78 22.29
CA LEU A 30 -2.67 16.45 21.65
C LEU A 30 -2.59 14.97 21.26
N MET A 31 -3.03 14.06 22.13
CA MET A 31 -3.05 12.62 21.83
C MET A 31 -4.00 12.30 20.65
N ALA A 32 -5.17 12.92 20.60
CA ALA A 32 -6.09 12.76 19.48
C ALA A 32 -5.48 13.25 18.15
N ALA A 33 -4.75 14.38 18.17
CA ALA A 33 -4.05 14.87 17.00
C ALA A 33 -2.94 13.92 16.52
N GLN A 34 -2.21 13.29 17.45
CA GLN A 34 -1.17 12.31 17.13
C GLN A 34 -1.75 11.05 16.46
N ILE A 35 -2.88 10.52 16.94
CA ILE A 35 -3.52 9.31 16.36
C ILE A 35 -3.88 9.52 14.88
N ARG A 36 -4.44 10.69 14.53
CA ARG A 36 -4.77 11.01 13.13
C ARG A 36 -3.51 11.12 12.26
N SER A 37 -2.43 11.70 12.80
CA SER A 37 -1.15 11.81 12.08
C SER A 37 -0.54 10.44 11.80
N VAL A 38 -0.54 9.54 12.79
CA VAL A 38 -0.01 8.17 12.66
C VAL A 38 -0.72 7.39 11.55
N ALA A 39 -2.05 7.49 11.46
CA ALA A 39 -2.81 6.83 10.39
C ALA A 39 -2.43 7.35 8.99
N SER A 40 -2.26 8.67 8.83
CA SER A 40 -1.85 9.27 7.56
C SER A 40 -0.41 8.92 7.16
N ILE A 41 0.48 8.79 8.15
CA ILE A 41 1.88 8.37 7.92
C ILE A 41 1.91 6.93 7.45
N SER A 42 1.14 6.04 8.09
CA SER A 42 1.05 4.63 7.69
C SER A 42 0.50 4.47 6.26
N GLU A 43 -0.50 5.26 5.87
CA GLU A 43 -1.02 5.28 4.50
C GLU A 43 0.06 5.71 3.50
N ALA A 44 0.75 6.82 3.79
CA ALA A 44 1.79 7.35 2.92
C ALA A 44 2.98 6.38 2.79
N GLU A 45 3.37 5.74 3.88
CA GLU A 45 4.40 4.70 3.91
C GLU A 45 4.00 3.50 3.03
N ASN A 46 2.78 2.97 3.21
CA ASN A 46 2.26 1.87 2.39
C ASN A 46 2.25 2.23 0.90
N ARG A 47 1.78 3.43 0.55
CA ARG A 47 1.77 3.89 -0.84
C ARG A 47 3.18 3.98 -1.42
N SER A 48 4.14 4.46 -0.63
CA SER A 48 5.55 4.56 -1.04
C SER A 48 6.20 3.19 -1.26
N ILE A 49 5.93 2.22 -0.38
CA ILE A 49 6.45 0.86 -0.52
C ILE A 49 5.86 0.19 -1.76
N ILE A 50 4.55 0.32 -1.98
CA ILE A 50 3.86 -0.25 -3.13
C ILE A 50 4.36 0.36 -4.45
N SER A 51 4.57 1.69 -4.50
CA SER A 51 5.09 2.33 -5.70
C SER A 51 6.51 1.87 -6.02
N GLN A 52 7.40 1.84 -5.02
CA GLN A 52 8.78 1.38 -5.21
C GLN A 52 8.84 -0.09 -5.64
N ALA A 53 8.04 -0.97 -5.03
CA ALA A 53 7.97 -2.37 -5.41
C ALA A 53 7.45 -2.55 -6.85
N ALA A 54 6.42 -1.78 -7.23
CA ALA A 54 5.87 -1.82 -8.58
C ALA A 54 6.84 -1.27 -9.64
N GLU A 55 7.58 -0.20 -9.32
CA GLU A 55 8.61 0.36 -10.18
C GLU A 55 9.76 -0.63 -10.39
N SER A 56 10.27 -1.24 -9.31
CA SER A 56 11.31 -2.27 -9.38
C SER A 56 10.86 -3.47 -10.22
N LEU A 57 9.61 -3.92 -10.06
CA LEU A 57 9.04 -4.97 -10.90
C LEU A 57 8.93 -4.52 -12.37
N ALA A 58 8.49 -3.28 -12.64
CA ALA A 58 8.38 -2.74 -13.99
C ALA A 58 9.74 -2.68 -14.70
N GLU A 59 10.80 -2.26 -14.00
CA GLU A 59 12.17 -2.27 -14.50
C GLU A 59 12.62 -3.71 -14.82
N GLY A 60 12.36 -4.66 -13.90
CA GLY A 60 12.63 -6.07 -14.11
C GLY A 60 11.90 -6.65 -15.33
N MET A 61 10.63 -6.28 -15.52
CA MET A 61 9.82 -6.62 -16.67
C MET A 61 10.42 -6.08 -17.97
N GLN A 62 10.84 -4.81 -17.99
CA GLN A 62 11.43 -4.19 -19.18
C GLN A 62 12.71 -4.92 -19.64
N ILE A 63 13.56 -5.32 -18.69
CA ILE A 63 14.79 -6.08 -18.96
C ILE A 63 14.46 -7.47 -19.50
N ASN A 64 13.50 -8.17 -18.89
CA ASN A 64 13.13 -9.54 -19.26
C ASN A 64 11.88 -9.59 -20.16
N SER A 65 11.76 -8.64 -21.09
CA SER A 65 10.73 -8.62 -22.12
C SER A 65 11.06 -9.59 -23.27
N THR A 66 10.04 -10.07 -23.97
CA THR A 66 10.21 -10.75 -25.27
C THR A 66 9.79 -9.83 -26.39
N ILE A 67 10.43 -9.93 -27.54
CA ILE A 67 10.02 -9.14 -28.72
C ILE A 67 9.17 -10.06 -29.59
N THR A 68 7.92 -9.66 -29.82
CA THR A 68 7.02 -10.35 -30.75
C THR A 68 6.61 -9.42 -31.86
N LYS A 69 6.54 -9.96 -33.08
CA LYS A 69 6.04 -9.22 -34.24
C LYS A 69 4.52 -9.20 -34.19
N LYS A 70 3.92 -8.02 -34.12
CA LYS A 70 2.49 -7.80 -34.29
C LYS A 70 2.31 -7.02 -35.59
N ASP A 71 1.67 -7.64 -36.57
CA ASP A 71 1.52 -7.13 -37.93
C ASP A 71 2.88 -6.77 -38.58
N GLN A 72 3.18 -5.48 -38.74
CA GLN A 72 4.43 -4.98 -39.32
C GLN A 72 5.40 -4.36 -38.29
N ASN A 73 5.02 -4.31 -37.00
CA ASN A 73 5.83 -3.71 -35.94
C ASN A 73 6.36 -4.75 -34.95
N TYR A 74 7.51 -4.46 -34.36
CA TYR A 74 8.05 -5.22 -33.23
C TYR A 74 7.55 -4.58 -31.93
N GLN A 75 6.87 -5.37 -31.10
CA GLN A 75 6.38 -4.92 -29.80
C GLN A 75 6.98 -5.76 -28.68
N ARG A 76 7.17 -5.11 -27.53
CA ARG A 76 7.56 -5.79 -26.29
C ARG A 76 6.36 -6.56 -25.76
N ASN A 77 6.60 -7.80 -25.37
CA ASN A 77 5.61 -8.73 -24.87
C ASN A 77 6.02 -9.17 -23.46
N TYR A 78 5.05 -9.10 -22.55
CA TYR A 78 5.20 -9.38 -21.13
C TYR A 78 4.33 -10.56 -20.69
N SER A 79 3.95 -11.44 -21.62
CA SER A 79 3.08 -12.62 -21.40
C SER A 79 3.52 -13.53 -20.24
N LYS A 80 4.81 -13.50 -19.87
CA LYS A 80 5.35 -14.25 -18.74
C LYS A 80 4.99 -13.66 -17.37
N TYR A 81 4.60 -12.38 -17.34
CA TYR A 81 4.14 -11.67 -16.15
C TYR A 81 2.62 -11.54 -16.09
N THR A 82 1.96 -11.49 -17.25
CA THR A 82 0.51 -11.27 -17.31
C THR A 82 -0.26 -12.41 -16.67
N GLN A 83 -1.31 -12.05 -15.93
CA GLN A 83 -2.18 -12.96 -15.22
C GLN A 83 -3.60 -12.81 -15.74
N SER A 84 -4.33 -13.93 -15.83
CA SER A 84 -5.74 -13.95 -16.25
C SER A 84 -6.72 -13.55 -15.14
N ALA A 85 -6.27 -13.55 -13.89
CA ALA A 85 -7.09 -13.26 -12.73
C ALA A 85 -6.27 -12.56 -11.64
N VAL A 86 -6.97 -11.72 -10.87
CA VAL A 86 -6.44 -11.03 -9.70
C VAL A 86 -5.91 -12.04 -8.68
N LYS A 87 -4.75 -11.73 -8.10
CA LYS A 87 -4.09 -12.54 -7.09
C LYS A 87 -4.11 -11.81 -5.75
N SER A 88 -4.58 -12.50 -4.71
CA SER A 88 -4.46 -12.05 -3.32
C SER A 88 -3.09 -12.45 -2.76
N ILE A 89 -2.47 -11.56 -1.99
CA ILE A 89 -1.22 -11.78 -1.27
C ILE A 89 -1.54 -12.09 0.18
N GLN A 90 -0.87 -13.10 0.73
CA GLN A 90 -1.01 -13.46 2.14
C GLN A 90 0.02 -12.69 2.97
N ILE A 91 -0.45 -11.74 3.77
CA ILE A 91 0.41 -10.89 4.62
C ILE A 91 1.26 -11.75 5.55
N ASN A 92 2.56 -11.45 5.63
CA ASN A 92 3.56 -12.18 6.43
C ASN A 92 3.67 -13.69 6.15
N LYS A 93 3.15 -14.17 5.01
CA LYS A 93 3.17 -15.60 4.64
C LYS A 93 3.75 -15.87 3.26
N GLU A 94 4.05 -14.85 2.47
CA GLU A 94 4.70 -15.06 1.19
C GLU A 94 6.13 -15.59 1.41
N PRO A 95 6.55 -16.60 0.62
CA PRO A 95 7.90 -17.11 0.72
C PRO A 95 8.90 -16.02 0.32
N LYS A 96 10.05 -16.02 0.99
CA LYS A 96 11.20 -15.22 0.54
C LYS A 96 11.56 -15.65 -0.89
N PRO A 97 11.80 -14.70 -1.82
CA PRO A 97 12.17 -15.04 -3.19
C PRO A 97 13.39 -15.97 -3.20
N ALA A 98 13.34 -16.98 -4.06
CA ALA A 98 14.45 -17.91 -4.20
C ALA A 98 15.69 -17.17 -4.73
N VAL A 99 16.88 -17.50 -4.23
CA VAL A 99 18.11 -17.01 -4.87
C VAL A 99 18.30 -17.83 -6.14
N LEU A 100 18.21 -17.18 -7.30
CA LEU A 100 18.49 -17.84 -8.57
C LEU A 100 19.98 -18.24 -8.62
N ALA A 101 20.24 -19.54 -8.74
CA ALA A 101 21.60 -20.07 -8.70
C ALA A 101 22.41 -19.63 -9.94
N PHE A 102 23.50 -18.89 -9.69
CA PHE A 102 24.48 -18.52 -10.71
C PHE A 102 25.11 -19.77 -11.33
N GLY A 103 25.24 -19.80 -12.66
CA GLY A 103 25.86 -20.90 -13.42
C GLY A 103 24.89 -21.92 -14.01
N THR A 104 23.58 -21.82 -13.71
CA THR A 104 22.53 -22.58 -14.42
C THR A 104 21.90 -21.72 -15.52
N LYS A 105 21.38 -22.35 -16.59
CA LYS A 105 20.61 -21.63 -17.63
C LYS A 105 19.28 -21.16 -17.02
N ILE A 106 19.24 -19.93 -16.52
CA ILE A 106 18.02 -19.29 -16.03
C ILE A 106 17.14 -18.97 -17.24
N THR A 107 15.91 -19.49 -17.24
CA THR A 107 14.92 -19.18 -18.27
C THR A 107 14.25 -17.84 -17.99
N LYS A 108 13.71 -17.20 -19.03
CA LYS A 108 12.95 -15.94 -18.87
C LYS A 108 11.74 -16.13 -17.96
N GLU A 109 11.13 -17.31 -17.99
CA GLU A 109 10.03 -17.71 -17.13
C GLU A 109 10.44 -17.77 -15.65
N ALA A 110 11.57 -18.43 -15.35
CA ALA A 110 12.07 -18.53 -13.98
C ALA A 110 12.44 -17.15 -13.41
N LEU A 111 13.05 -16.30 -14.25
CA LEU A 111 13.36 -14.92 -13.85
C LEU A 111 12.08 -14.10 -13.59
N ALA A 112 11.07 -14.21 -14.45
CA ALA A 112 9.80 -13.50 -14.28
C ALA A 112 9.06 -13.94 -13.00
N GLN A 113 9.04 -15.25 -12.73
CA GLN A 113 8.46 -15.78 -11.49
C GLN A 113 9.18 -15.26 -10.26
N ASN A 114 10.51 -15.24 -10.28
CA ASN A 114 11.32 -14.76 -9.17
C ASN A 114 11.08 -13.26 -8.87
N GLN A 115 10.99 -12.43 -9.91
CA GLN A 115 10.68 -11.00 -9.77
C GLN A 115 9.27 -10.78 -9.21
N ILE A 116 8.28 -11.60 -9.62
CA ILE A 116 6.93 -11.54 -9.04
C ILE A 116 6.93 -12.01 -7.59
N GLU A 117 7.71 -13.02 -7.23
CA GLU A 117 7.88 -13.48 -5.86
C GLU A 117 8.52 -12.41 -4.97
N GLU A 118 9.55 -11.73 -5.47
CA GLU A 118 10.18 -10.60 -4.77
C GLU A 118 9.19 -9.46 -4.54
N PHE A 119 8.44 -9.08 -5.58
CA PHE A 119 7.37 -8.11 -5.48
C PHE A 119 6.34 -8.49 -4.41
N LYS A 120 5.82 -9.74 -4.44
CA LYS A 120 4.87 -10.23 -3.44
C LYS A 120 5.46 -10.22 -2.04
N TYR A 121 6.72 -10.63 -1.90
CA TYR A 121 7.42 -10.65 -0.62
C TYR A 121 7.52 -9.25 -0.02
N ILE A 122 7.96 -8.25 -0.79
CA ILE A 122 8.05 -6.85 -0.35
C ILE A 122 6.67 -6.35 0.10
N LEU A 123 5.64 -6.56 -0.72
CA LEU A 123 4.27 -6.17 -0.39
C LEU A 123 3.74 -6.83 0.89
N SER A 124 4.06 -8.11 1.10
CA SER A 124 3.57 -8.87 2.25
C SER A 124 4.32 -8.60 3.56
N SER A 125 5.57 -8.11 3.49
CA SER A 125 6.50 -8.05 4.64
C SER A 125 6.86 -6.64 5.08
N GLN A 126 6.79 -5.66 4.17
CA GLN A 126 7.23 -4.29 4.48
C GLN A 126 6.07 -3.33 4.72
N ALA A 127 4.85 -3.66 4.29
CA ALA A 127 3.71 -2.74 4.36
C ALA A 127 2.92 -2.89 5.69
N PRO A 128 3.03 -1.95 6.64
CA PRO A 128 2.37 -2.03 7.94
C PRO A 128 0.85 -1.81 7.87
N ASN A 129 0.10 -2.35 8.83
CA ASN A 129 -1.33 -2.08 9.04
C ASN A 129 -2.24 -2.41 7.83
N ILE A 130 -1.82 -3.35 6.98
CA ILE A 130 -2.61 -3.85 5.85
C ILE A 130 -3.25 -5.20 6.20
N THR A 131 -4.56 -5.30 5.96
CA THR A 131 -5.33 -6.53 6.18
C THR A 131 -5.25 -7.47 4.97
N SER A 132 -5.28 -6.91 3.76
CA SER A 132 -5.18 -7.69 2.53
C SER A 132 -4.61 -6.85 1.38
N ILE A 133 -3.82 -7.49 0.52
CA ILE A 133 -3.32 -6.91 -0.73
C ILE A 133 -3.76 -7.81 -1.88
N SER A 134 -4.19 -7.19 -2.97
CA SER A 134 -4.49 -7.84 -4.23
C SER A 134 -3.73 -7.15 -5.36
N TYR A 135 -3.32 -7.91 -6.37
CA TYR A 135 -2.67 -7.34 -7.54
C TYR A 135 -3.06 -8.10 -8.81
N ILE A 136 -2.85 -7.45 -9.94
CA ILE A 136 -2.93 -8.07 -11.26
C ILE A 136 -1.96 -7.37 -12.21
N ILE A 137 -1.33 -8.15 -13.07
CA ILE A 137 -0.52 -7.66 -14.18
C ILE A 137 -1.25 -8.08 -15.45
N CYS A 138 -1.61 -7.14 -16.31
CA CYS A 138 -2.39 -7.44 -17.50
C CYS A 138 -2.03 -6.53 -18.67
N ALA A 139 -2.31 -7.01 -19.88
CA ALA A 139 -2.37 -6.17 -21.06
C ALA A 139 -3.71 -5.44 -21.07
N ASP A 140 -3.69 -4.14 -21.28
CA ASP A 140 -4.81 -3.24 -21.11
C ASP A 140 -4.84 -2.22 -22.26
N LYS A 141 -5.97 -1.54 -22.41
CA LYS A 141 -6.15 -0.45 -23.39
C LYS A 141 -5.13 0.67 -23.16
N GLU A 142 -4.91 1.48 -24.20
CA GLU A 142 -3.94 2.59 -24.20
C GLU A 142 -4.16 3.63 -23.08
N SER A 143 -5.40 3.77 -22.61
CA SER A 143 -5.73 4.52 -21.40
C SER A 143 -6.41 3.61 -20.38
N PRO A 144 -5.63 2.90 -19.55
CA PRO A 144 -6.12 1.92 -18.58
C PRO A 144 -7.01 2.55 -17.51
N ASP A 145 -8.08 1.86 -17.12
CA ASP A 145 -8.91 2.30 -15.98
C ASP A 145 -8.23 1.92 -14.65
N MET A 146 -8.36 2.77 -13.64
CA MET A 146 -7.92 2.43 -12.29
C MET A 146 -8.68 1.20 -11.76
N PRO A 147 -8.02 0.31 -11.00
CA PRO A 147 -8.71 -0.80 -10.37
C PRO A 147 -9.70 -0.29 -9.32
N THR A 148 -10.72 -1.08 -9.02
CA THR A 148 -11.72 -0.76 -7.99
C THR A 148 -11.78 -1.89 -6.97
N VAL A 149 -12.14 -1.59 -5.72
CA VAL A 149 -12.38 -2.59 -4.69
C VAL A 149 -13.86 -2.56 -4.34
N ASP A 150 -14.51 -3.71 -4.32
CA ASP A 150 -15.92 -3.83 -3.93
C ASP A 150 -16.10 -3.83 -2.41
N ASP A 151 -17.37 -3.78 -1.96
CA ASP A 151 -17.72 -3.77 -0.54
C ASP A 151 -17.29 -5.05 0.20
N SER A 152 -16.98 -6.13 -0.53
CA SER A 152 -16.46 -7.38 0.04
C SER A 152 -14.94 -7.37 0.19
N GLY A 153 -14.27 -6.28 -0.19
CA GLY A 153 -12.81 -6.15 -0.16
C GLY A 153 -12.10 -6.81 -1.33
N LYS A 154 -12.84 -7.22 -2.38
CA LYS A 154 -12.27 -7.87 -3.56
C LYS A 154 -11.95 -6.83 -4.62
N MET A 155 -10.74 -6.93 -5.17
CA MET A 155 -10.29 -6.08 -6.26
C MET A 155 -10.86 -6.54 -7.60
N ASP A 156 -11.46 -5.61 -8.33
CA ASP A 156 -11.68 -5.67 -9.77
C ASP A 156 -10.55 -4.91 -10.47
N GLY A 157 -9.72 -5.66 -11.20
CA GLY A 157 -8.57 -5.11 -11.91
C GLY A 157 -8.93 -4.26 -13.13
N LYS A 158 -10.18 -4.26 -13.61
CA LYS A 158 -10.62 -3.52 -14.80
C LYS A 158 -9.66 -3.67 -16.00
N CYS A 159 -9.06 -4.85 -16.16
CA CYS A 159 -8.21 -5.15 -17.31
C CYS A 159 -9.09 -5.35 -18.55
N ASP A 160 -8.67 -4.79 -19.69
CA ASP A 160 -9.35 -5.07 -20.95
C ASP A 160 -9.35 -6.58 -21.27
N LYS A 161 -10.54 -7.12 -21.59
CA LYS A 161 -10.72 -8.55 -21.87
C LYS A 161 -10.14 -8.95 -23.22
N ASN A 162 -10.05 -8.00 -24.14
CA ASN A 162 -9.49 -8.22 -25.47
C ASN A 162 -7.97 -8.01 -25.49
N GLY A 163 -7.40 -7.49 -24.39
CA GLY A 163 -6.02 -7.07 -24.30
C GLY A 163 -5.74 -5.82 -25.13
N GLY A 164 -4.78 -5.01 -24.69
CA GLY A 164 -4.36 -3.84 -25.43
C GLY A 164 -2.85 -3.69 -25.53
N PRO A 165 -2.37 -2.57 -26.09
CA PRO A 165 -0.94 -2.31 -26.29
C PRO A 165 -0.22 -2.05 -24.96
N SER A 166 -0.93 -1.56 -23.96
CA SER A 166 -0.35 -1.15 -22.69
C SER A 166 -0.24 -2.31 -21.71
N THR A 167 0.92 -2.49 -21.07
CA THR A 167 1.05 -3.44 -19.96
C THR A 167 1.03 -2.67 -18.64
N VAL A 168 0.17 -3.08 -17.72
CA VAL A 168 -0.05 -2.39 -16.45
C VAL A 168 0.07 -3.32 -15.25
N ILE A 169 0.61 -2.76 -14.16
CA ILE A 169 0.62 -3.35 -12.82
C ILE A 169 -0.43 -2.61 -12.02
N LYS A 170 -1.44 -3.33 -11.51
CA LYS A 170 -2.49 -2.79 -10.66
C LYS A 170 -2.43 -3.45 -9.31
N VAL A 171 -2.49 -2.66 -8.25
CA VAL A 171 -2.43 -3.11 -6.86
C VAL A 171 -3.56 -2.46 -6.08
N ALA A 172 -4.22 -3.21 -5.23
CA ALA A 172 -5.21 -2.71 -4.28
C ALA A 172 -4.92 -3.27 -2.89
N TRP A 173 -5.09 -2.47 -1.86
CA TRP A 173 -4.91 -2.92 -0.48
C TRP A 173 -5.96 -2.32 0.44
N LEU A 174 -6.17 -3.03 1.54
CA LEU A 174 -7.14 -2.69 2.58
C LEU A 174 -6.40 -2.38 3.88
N MET A 175 -6.69 -1.23 4.48
CA MET A 175 -6.16 -0.86 5.80
C MET A 175 -7.27 -0.86 6.85
N GLU A 176 -6.93 -1.23 8.08
CA GLU A 176 -7.87 -1.10 9.20
C GLU A 176 -8.10 0.39 9.52
N GLY A 177 -9.38 0.80 9.56
CA GLY A 177 -9.73 2.16 9.97
C GLY A 177 -9.44 2.41 11.45
N ALA A 178 -9.10 3.65 11.81
CA ALA A 178 -8.71 4.08 13.15
C ALA A 178 -9.77 3.86 14.28
N ASN A 179 -10.97 3.36 13.97
CA ASN A 179 -12.10 3.18 14.91
C ASN A 179 -12.52 1.70 15.08
N GLY A 180 -11.58 0.76 15.10
CA GLY A 180 -11.86 -0.68 15.11
C GLY A 180 -12.05 -1.31 16.49
N SER A 181 -13.19 -1.09 17.15
CA SER A 181 -13.66 -1.94 18.27
C SER A 181 -15.17 -2.23 18.19
N GLY A 182 -15.65 -2.63 17.02
CA GLY A 182 -17.03 -3.09 16.83
C GLY A 182 -17.13 -3.95 15.57
N LYS A 183 -17.93 -5.02 15.62
CA LYS A 183 -18.24 -5.89 14.47
C LYS A 183 -18.74 -5.03 13.29
N GLY A 184 -17.86 -4.78 12.32
CA GLY A 184 -18.07 -3.86 11.20
C GLY A 184 -17.02 -2.75 11.12
N GLY A 185 -15.73 -3.09 11.27
CA GLY A 185 -14.64 -2.11 11.13
C GLY A 185 -14.64 -1.52 9.72
N ASN A 186 -14.65 -0.19 9.61
CA ASN A 186 -14.54 0.50 8.33
C ASN A 186 -13.12 0.27 7.77
N THR A 187 -12.99 -0.70 6.87
CA THR A 187 -11.75 -0.95 6.14
C THR A 187 -11.66 0.06 4.99
N THR A 188 -10.56 0.80 4.89
CA THR A 188 -10.36 1.74 3.77
C THR A 188 -9.61 1.04 2.64
N ALA A 189 -10.17 1.13 1.43
CA ALA A 189 -9.55 0.60 0.23
C ALA A 189 -8.69 1.65 -0.45
N HIS A 190 -7.47 1.26 -0.82
CA HIS A 190 -6.53 2.08 -1.56
C HIS A 190 -6.10 1.35 -2.81
N VAL A 191 -5.79 2.10 -3.85
CA VAL A 191 -5.43 1.56 -5.17
C VAL A 191 -4.22 2.27 -5.74
N TYR A 192 -3.43 1.52 -6.50
CA TYR A 192 -2.25 1.98 -7.22
C TYR A 192 -2.20 1.33 -8.60
N MET A 193 -1.73 2.08 -9.59
CA MET A 193 -1.56 1.62 -10.96
C MET A 193 -0.29 2.20 -11.53
N LEU A 194 0.50 1.35 -12.20
CA LEU A 194 1.69 1.72 -12.94
C LEU A 194 1.63 1.13 -14.34
N GLN A 195 1.91 1.96 -15.35
CA GLN A 195 2.04 1.53 -16.73
C GLN A 195 3.51 1.23 -17.05
N VAL A 196 3.79 0.01 -17.50
CA VAL A 196 5.14 -0.49 -17.77
C VAL A 196 5.60 -0.16 -19.19
N ALA A 197 4.68 -0.23 -20.16
CA ALA A 197 4.92 0.03 -21.58
C ALA A 197 3.60 0.35 -22.31
N ASN A 198 3.71 0.98 -23.49
CA ASN A 198 2.67 1.16 -24.51
C ASN A 198 3.20 0.70 -25.87
#